data_AF-A0AAU2MNB6-F1
#
_entry.id   AF-A0AAU2MNB6-F1
#
_cell.length_a   1.000
_cell.length_b   1.000
_cell.length_c   1.000
_cell.angle_alpha   90.00
_cell.angle_beta   90.00
_cell.angle_gamma   90.00
#
_symmetry.space_group_name_H-M   'P 1'
#
loop_
_entity.id
_entity.type
_entity.pdbx_description
1 polymer ?
#
loop_
_entity_poly.entity_id
_entity_poly.type
_entity_poly.pdbx_seq_one_letter_code
_entity_poly.pdbx_strand_id
1 'polypeptide(L)' 'MLKVAYVHRHTFNSRTEARLMIATWITGFYNTHRLHSVCGYRSPIDYEQNHPADSALKLAA' A
#
# COMPACT_ATOMS: atom_id res chain seq x y z
N MET A 1 3.08 10.28 1.63
CA MET A 1 2.49 10.14 2.98
C MET A 1 1.28 9.20 2.88
N LEU A 2 1.37 7.91 3.22
CA LEU A 2 0.25 7.06 3.68
C LEU A 2 0.64 5.56 3.73
N LYS A 3 0.97 5.07 4.93
CA LYS A 3 0.72 3.68 5.38
C LYS A 3 0.10 3.68 6.78
N VAL A 4 0.35 4.78 7.50
CA VAL A 4 -0.10 5.08 8.86
C VAL A 4 -1.62 5.14 9.06
N ALA A 5 -2.43 5.43 8.04
CA ALA A 5 -3.88 5.55 8.22
C ALA A 5 -4.55 4.25 8.71
N TYR A 6 -4.06 3.08 8.28
CA TYR A 6 -4.57 1.81 8.77
C TYR A 6 -4.16 1.59 10.23
N VAL A 7 -2.90 1.84 10.56
CA VAL A 7 -2.37 1.68 11.92
C VAL A 7 -3.04 2.62 12.92
N HIS A 8 -3.29 3.89 12.57
CA HIS A 8 -3.91 4.85 13.49
C HIS A 8 -5.40 4.60 13.76
N ARG A 9 -6.07 3.82 12.90
CA ARG A 9 -7.50 3.51 13.03
C ARG A 9 -7.77 2.17 13.72
N HIS A 10 -6.72 1.41 14.04
CA HIS A 10 -6.85 0.09 14.62
C HIS A 10 -5.99 -0.01 15.88
N THR A 11 -6.55 -0.64 16.90
CA THR A 11 -5.81 -1.08 18.07
C THR A 11 -5.45 -2.55 17.88
N PHE A 12 -4.21 -2.93 18.19
CA PHE A 12 -3.75 -4.32 18.11
C PHE A 12 -3.41 -4.81 19.51
N ASN A 13 -3.76 -6.05 19.82
CA ASN A 13 -3.48 -6.67 21.11
C ASN A 13 -2.01 -7.11 21.21
N SER A 14 -1.37 -7.39 20.07
CA SER A 14 0.04 -7.75 20.02
C SER A 14 0.74 -7.22 18.77
N ARG A 15 2.08 -7.17 18.83
CA ARG A 15 2.91 -6.83 17.67
C ARG A 15 2.77 -7.85 16.54
N THR A 16 2.59 -9.13 16.87
CA THR A 16 2.40 -10.20 15.87
C THR A 16 1.10 -10.00 15.10
N GLU A 17 0.01 -9.72 15.80
CA GLU A 17 -1.29 -9.39 15.20
C GLU A 17 -1.17 -8.14 14.31
N ALA A 18 -0.53 -7.07 14.81
CA ALA A 18 -0.32 -5.86 14.02
C ALA A 18 0.42 -6.17 12.71
N ARG A 19 1.49 -6.96 12.76
CA ARG A 19 2.26 -7.34 11.56
C ARG A 19 1.41 -8.11 10.55
N LEU A 20 0.63 -9.10 11.03
CA LEU A 20 -0.24 -9.89 10.17
C LEU A 20 -1.31 -9.02 9.51
N MET A 21 -2.04 -8.23 10.30
CA MET A 21 -3.13 -7.38 9.81
C MET A 21 -2.63 -6.30 8.85
N ILE A 22 -1.49 -5.67 9.15
CA ILE A 22 -0.88 -4.68 8.26
C ILE A 22 -0.44 -5.33 6.95
N ALA A 23 0.19 -6.51 7.00
CA ALA A 23 0.61 -7.21 5.78
C ALA A 23 -0.60 -7.55 4.91
N THR A 24 -1.64 -8.15 5.50
CA THR A 24 -2.90 -8.48 4.82
C THR A 24 -3.56 -7.24 4.23
N TRP A 25 -3.59 -6.13 4.96
CA TRP A 25 -4.15 -4.89 4.45
C TRP A 25 -3.33 -4.31 3.29
N ILE A 26 -2.00 -4.37 3.36
CA ILE A 26 -1.13 -3.87 2.30
C ILE A 26 -1.34 -4.67 1.01
N THR A 27 -1.27 -6.00 1.08
CA THR A 27 -1.32 -6.87 -0.10
C THR A 27 -2.73 -7.07 -0.63
N GLY A 28 -3.71 -7.20 0.26
CA GLY A 28 -5.09 -7.48 -0.10
C GLY A 28 -5.94 -6.24 -0.44
N PHE A 29 -5.53 -5.05 0.01
CA PHE A 29 -6.32 -3.83 -0.22
C PHE A 29 -5.50 -2.63 -0.68
N TYR A 30 -4.42 -2.27 0.01
CA TYR A 30 -3.72 -1.03 -0.30
C TYR A 30 -3.10 -1.05 -1.69
N ASN A 31 -2.33 -2.09 -2.01
CA ASN A 31 -1.64 -2.17 -3.29
C ASN A 31 -2.60 -2.43 -4.47
N THR A 32 -3.71 -3.13 -4.22
CA THR A 32 -4.63 -3.65 -5.25
C THR A 32 -5.87 -2.78 -5.49
N HIS A 33 -6.34 -2.05 -4.48
CA HIS A 33 -7.65 -1.39 -4.53
C HIS A 33 -7.63 0.07 -4.08
N ARG A 34 -6.65 0.50 -3.27
CA ARG A 34 -6.65 1.86 -2.73
C ARG A 34 -6.35 2.89 -3.82
N LEU A 35 -7.30 3.77 -4.10
CA LEU A 35 -7.11 4.83 -5.08
C LEU A 35 -6.32 6.01 -4.49
N HIS A 36 -5.37 6.53 -5.27
CA HIS A 36 -4.55 7.68 -4.90
C HIS A 36 -4.63 8.78 -5.97
N SER A 37 -4.83 10.03 -5.55
CA SER A 37 -4.89 11.19 -6.46
C SER A 37 -3.58 11.37 -7.25
N VAL A 38 -2.43 11.14 -6.60
CA VAL A 38 -1.10 11.16 -7.24
C VAL A 38 -0.97 10.07 -8.32
N CYS A 39 -1.67 8.95 -8.16
CA CYS A 39 -1.71 7.86 -9.13
C CYS A 39 -2.88 8.01 -10.12
N GLY A 40 -3.46 9.21 -10.28
CA GLY A 40 -4.59 9.44 -11.18
C GLY A 40 -5.85 8.66 -10.78
N TYR A 41 -6.08 8.49 -9.47
CA TYR A 41 -7.16 7.67 -8.91
C TYR A 41 -7.11 6.21 -9.34
N ARG A 42 -5.90 5.65 -9.49
CA ARG A 42 -5.66 4.21 -9.68
C ARG A 42 -5.05 3.58 -8.43
N SER A 43 -5.12 2.26 -8.34
CA SER A 43 -4.37 1.52 -7.31
C SER A 43 -2.86 1.63 -7.58
N PRO A 44 -1.99 1.45 -6.56
CA PRO A 44 -0.54 1.45 -6.76
C PRO A 44 -0.08 0.44 -7.81
N ILE A 45 -0.60 -0.79 -7.79
CA ILE A 45 -0.26 -1.82 -8.77
C ILE A 45 -0.70 -1.40 -10.18
N ASP A 46 -1.95 -0.92 -10.34
CA ASP A 46 -2.43 -0.50 -11.65
C ASP A 46 -1.62 0.68 -12.17
N TYR A 47 -1.26 1.62 -11.31
CA TYR A 47 -0.42 2.76 -11.70
C TYR A 47 0.96 2.30 -12.17
N GLU A 48 1.63 1.44 -11.41
CA GLU A 48 2.95 0.88 -11.74
C GLU A 48 2.94 0.05 -13.03
N GLN A 49 1.88 -0.72 -13.28
CA GLN A 49 1.71 -1.50 -14.52
C GLN A 49 1.54 -0.61 -15.75
N ASN A 50 0.87 0.54 -15.58
CA ASN A 50 0.67 1.51 -16.66
C ASN A 50 1.86 2.48 -16.82
N HIS A 51 2.78 2.53 -15.85
CA HIS A 51 3.96 3.41 -15.84
C HIS A 51 5.23 2.63 -15.46
N PRO A 52 5.67 1.67 -16.29
CA PRO A 52 6.79 0.78 -15.95
C PRO A 52 8.12 1.50 -15.69
N ALA A 53 8.31 2.71 -16.23
CA ALA A 53 9.47 3.55 -15.95
C ALA A 53 9.57 3.98 -14.47
N ASP A 54 8.43 4.19 -13.79
CA ASP A 54 8.38 4.53 -12.37
C ASP A 54 8.63 3.30 -11.48
N SER A 55 8.25 2.11 -11.95
CA SER A 55 8.40 0.83 -11.24
C SER A 55 9.86 0.38 -11.17
N ALA A 56 10.63 0.59 -12.25
CA ALA A 56 12.06 0.27 -12.29
C ALA A 56 12.89 1.11 -11.30
N LEU A 57 12.50 2.36 -11.05
CA LEU A 57 13.17 3.26 -10.10
C LEU A 57 12.98 2.82 -8.63
N LYS A 58 11.88 2.12 -8.33
CA LYS A 58 11.55 1.61 -6.98
C LYS A 58 12.30 0.34 -6.58
N LEU A 59 12.78 -0.45 -7.55
CA LEU A 59 13.53 -1.70 -7.32
C LEU A 59 15.04 -1.48 -7.20
N ALA A 60 15.54 -0.30 -7.61
CA ALA A 60 16.96 0.04 -7.63
C ALA A 60 17.42 0.93 -6.46
N ALA A 61 16.55 1.22 -5.50
CA ALA A 61 16.80 2.06 -4.31
C ALA A 61 16.45 1.30 -3.03
#